data_AF-A0A2E1TXW0-F1
#
_entry.id   AF-A0A2E1TXW0-F1
#
_cell.length_a   1.000
_cell.length_b   1.000
_cell.length_c   1.000
_cell.angle_alpha   90.00
_cell.angle_beta   90.00
_cell.angle_gamma   90.00
#
_symmetry.space_group_name_H-M   'P 1'
#
loop_
_entity.id
_entity.type
_entity.pdbx_description
1 polymer ?
#
loop_
_entity_poly.entity_id
_entity_poly.type
_entity_poly.pdbx_seq_one_letter_code
_entity_poly.pdbx_strand_id
1 'polypeptide(L)'
;MKKLIMMVSLGLLVTACESLYENNDDGIPRIRSQRDVEAYNETVSSEGEKLVCERERVIGSNIRQWVCLTIAQRDALQRQAQDQNEALLGR
;
A
#
# COMPACT_ATOMS: atom_id res chain seq x y z
N MET A 1 -32.42 27.93 -5.94
CA MET A 1 -32.70 26.98 -4.83
C MET A 1 -32.27 25.55 -5.18
N LYS A 2 -32.92 24.87 -6.15
CA LYS A 2 -32.64 23.46 -6.48
C LYS A 2 -31.19 23.16 -6.92
N LYS A 3 -30.56 24.05 -7.71
CA LYS A 3 -29.15 23.93 -8.15
C LYS A 3 -28.13 24.12 -7.02
N LEU A 4 -28.45 24.97 -6.03
CA LEU A 4 -27.60 25.19 -4.84
C LEU A 4 -27.61 23.96 -3.93
N ILE A 5 -28.80 23.37 -3.71
CA ILE A 5 -28.94 22.14 -2.93
C ILE A 5 -28.16 21.00 -3.58
N MET A 6 -28.23 20.87 -4.91
CA MET A 6 -27.49 19.84 -5.65
C MET A 6 -25.95 19.99 -5.54
N MET A 7 -25.45 21.22 -5.64
CA MET A 7 -24.02 21.50 -5.48
C MET A 7 -23.52 21.20 -4.07
N VAL A 8 -24.30 21.57 -3.05
CA VAL A 8 -23.96 21.29 -1.64
C VAL A 8 -23.99 19.79 -1.36
N SER A 9 -24.98 19.06 -1.89
CA SER A 9 -25.02 17.59 -1.75
C SER A 9 -23.84 16.89 -2.43
N LEU A 10 -23.41 17.39 -3.59
CA LEU A 10 -22.27 16.82 -4.29
C LEU A 10 -20.95 17.10 -3.54
N GLY A 11 -20.79 18.31 -3.01
CA GLY A 11 -19.64 18.66 -2.16
C GLY A 11 -19.54 17.75 -0.92
N LEU A 12 -20.66 17.51 -0.24
CA LEU A 12 -20.71 16.61 0.93
C LEU A 12 -20.39 15.15 0.58
N LEU A 13 -20.79 14.67 -0.60
CA LEU A 13 -20.47 13.31 -1.05
C LEU A 13 -18.98 13.15 -1.38
N VAL A 14 -18.34 14.18 -1.95
CA VAL A 14 -16.91 14.14 -2.27
C VAL A 14 -16.06 14.18 -1.01
N THR A 15 -16.38 15.04 -0.03
CA THR A 15 -15.64 15.12 1.25
C THR A 15 -15.80 13.86 2.10
N ALA A 16 -16.97 13.21 2.06
CA ALA A 16 -17.20 11.93 2.74
C ALA A 16 -16.42 10.77 2.11
N CYS A 17 -16.05 10.87 0.83
CA CYS A 17 -15.23 9.86 0.17
C CYS A 17 -13.75 9.98 0.57
N GLU A 18 -13.23 11.21 0.72
CA GLU A 18 -11.85 11.44 1.18
C GLU A 18 -11.64 11.06 2.65
N SER A 19 -12.63 11.30 3.53
CA SER A 19 -12.53 10.94 4.95
C SER A 19 -12.49 9.44 5.19
N LEU A 20 -13.04 8.63 4.26
CA LEU A 20 -12.91 7.18 4.29
C LEU A 20 -11.45 6.73 4.08
N TYR A 21 -10.67 7.50 3.32
CA TYR A 21 -9.26 7.22 3.10
C TYR A 21 -8.38 7.74 4.22
N GLU A 22 -8.75 8.78 4.98
CA GLU A 22 -8.00 9.31 6.13
C GLU A 22 -8.14 8.45 7.40
N ASN A 23 -9.29 7.81 7.62
CA ASN A 23 -9.57 7.03 8.84
C ASN A 23 -8.88 5.64 8.95
N ASN A 24 -7.93 5.32 8.07
CA ASN A 24 -7.06 4.14 8.21
C ASN A 24 -5.73 4.51 8.90
N ASP A 25 -5.78 5.35 9.94
CA ASP A 25 -4.63 5.67 10.79
C ASP A 25 -4.67 4.81 12.06
N ASP A 26 -4.27 3.55 11.92
CA ASP A 26 -4.09 2.57 13.02
C ASP A 26 -2.89 2.89 13.94
N GLY A 27 -2.53 4.16 14.10
CA GLY A 27 -1.33 4.58 14.85
C GLY A 27 -0.01 4.21 14.17
N ILE A 28 -0.04 3.62 12.98
CA ILE A 28 1.13 3.33 12.16
C ILE A 28 1.35 4.52 11.23
N PRO A 29 2.53 5.18 11.25
CA PRO A 29 2.81 6.28 10.33
C PRO A 29 2.63 5.78 8.89
N ARG A 30 1.75 6.45 8.13
CA ARG A 30 1.53 6.08 6.73
C ARG A 30 2.82 6.26 5.95
N ILE A 31 3.38 5.15 5.52
CA ILE A 31 4.54 5.11 4.65
C ILE A 31 4.11 5.60 3.26
N ARG A 32 4.26 6.90 3.00
CA ARG A 32 3.86 7.54 1.73
C ARG A 32 5.06 7.93 0.86
N SER A 33 6.26 7.94 1.45
CA SER A 33 7.48 8.38 0.81
C SER A 33 8.68 7.55 1.24
N GLN A 34 9.77 7.64 0.47
CA GLN A 34 11.04 6.98 0.81
C GLN A 34 11.57 7.44 2.18
N ARG A 35 11.36 8.71 2.55
CA ARG A 35 11.78 9.24 3.86
C ARG A 35 11.05 8.55 5.01
N ASP A 36 9.76 8.24 4.84
CA ASP A 36 8.98 7.54 5.87
C ASP A 36 9.49 6.11 6.06
N VAL A 37 9.92 5.47 4.96
CA VAL A 37 10.55 4.13 4.98
C VAL A 37 11.86 4.16 5.75
N GLU A 38 12.71 5.15 5.48
CA GLU A 38 13.99 5.31 6.17
C GLU A 38 13.78 5.52 7.67
N ALA A 39 12.89 6.45 8.05
CA ALA A 39 12.55 6.69 9.44
C ALA A 39 11.99 5.43 10.14
N TYR A 40 11.14 4.66 9.47
CA TYR A 40 10.65 3.39 10.00
C TYR A 40 11.81 2.40 10.18
N ASN A 41 12.65 2.21 9.16
CA ASN A 41 13.77 1.26 9.17
C ASN A 41 14.85 1.58 10.21
N GLU A 42 14.95 2.83 10.65
CA GLU A 42 15.82 3.26 11.77
C GLU A 42 15.27 2.84 13.14
N THR A 43 13.95 2.73 13.29
CA THR A 43 13.30 2.33 14.55
C THR A 43 13.25 0.82 14.76
N VAL A 44 13.33 0.05 13.67
CA VAL A 44 13.23 -1.40 13.70
C VAL A 44 14.61 -2.03 13.91
N SER A 45 14.70 -2.95 14.87
CA SER A 45 15.95 -3.63 15.23
C SER A 45 16.28 -4.85 14.35
N SER A 46 15.25 -5.53 13.83
CA SER A 46 15.39 -6.73 13.01
C SER A 46 15.47 -6.39 11.53
N GLU A 47 16.45 -6.93 10.81
CA GLU A 47 16.57 -6.73 9.36
C GLU A 47 15.34 -7.25 8.60
N GLY A 48 14.79 -8.39 9.02
CA GLY A 48 13.62 -8.99 8.37
C GLY A 48 12.35 -8.16 8.48
N GLU A 49 12.28 -7.26 9.45
CA GLU A 49 11.14 -6.37 9.70
C GLU A 49 11.28 -5.03 8.96
N LYS A 50 12.46 -4.72 8.42
CA LYS A 50 12.66 -3.51 7.60
C LYS A 50 11.77 -3.56 6.37
N LEU A 51 11.26 -2.39 5.97
CA LEU A 51 10.44 -2.21 4.80
C LEU A 51 11.30 -1.95 3.55
N VAL A 52 10.87 -2.55 2.46
CA VAL A 52 11.30 -2.24 1.10
C VAL A 52 10.06 -1.89 0.30
N CYS A 53 10.08 -0.74 -0.38
CA CYS A 53 8.93 -0.23 -1.11
C CYS A 53 9.28 0.06 -2.55
N GLU A 54 8.37 -0.28 -3.45
CA GLU A 54 8.54 -0.09 -4.89
C GLU A 54 7.23 0.37 -5.55
N ARG A 55 7.37 0.98 -6.74
CA ARG A 55 6.21 1.33 -7.58
C ARG A 55 5.78 0.14 -8.42
N GLU A 56 4.86 -0.63 -7.88
CA GLU A 56 4.35 -1.84 -8.51
C GLU A 56 3.08 -1.61 -9.32
N ARG A 57 2.85 -2.48 -10.31
CA ARG A 57 1.60 -2.53 -11.06
C ARG A 57 0.66 -3.53 -10.38
N VAL A 58 -0.30 -3.00 -9.61
CA VAL A 58 -1.27 -3.84 -8.90
C VAL A 58 -2.35 -4.37 -9.85
N ILE A 59 -2.84 -5.57 -9.57
CA ILE A 59 -3.96 -6.17 -10.30
C ILE A 59 -5.22 -5.34 -10.04
N GLY A 60 -5.98 -5.04 -11.09
CA GLY A 60 -7.23 -4.26 -10.99
C GLY A 60 -7.04 -2.74 -11.04
N SER A 61 -5.81 -2.22 -11.15
CA SER A 61 -5.53 -0.80 -11.39
C SER A 61 -4.67 -0.60 -12.63
N ASN A 62 -4.92 0.48 -13.37
CA ASN A 62 -4.03 0.93 -14.45
C ASN A 62 -2.94 1.89 -13.96
N ILE A 63 -2.96 2.26 -12.68
CA ILE A 63 -2.03 3.20 -12.06
C ILE A 63 -1.07 2.41 -11.17
N ARG A 64 0.24 2.69 -11.29
CA ARG A 64 1.25 2.12 -10.39
C ARG A 64 1.05 2.66 -8.98
N GLN A 65 1.08 1.77 -8.00
CA GLN A 65 0.93 2.12 -6.60
C GLN A 65 2.26 1.96 -5.86
N TRP A 66 2.43 2.75 -4.81
CA TRP A 66 3.55 2.58 -3.89
C TRP A 66 3.21 1.45 -2.93
N VAL A 67 3.89 0.33 -3.06
CA VAL A 67 3.66 -0.88 -2.28
C VAL A 67 4.89 -1.14 -1.43
N CYS A 68 4.67 -1.45 -0.15
CA CYS A 68 5.72 -1.74 0.82
C CYS A 68 5.53 -3.14 1.37
N LEU A 69 6.62 -3.90 1.47
CA LEU A 69 6.68 -5.21 2.09
C LEU A 69 7.84 -5.24 3.07
N THR A 70 7.76 -6.09 4.09
CA THR A 70 8.97 -6.36 4.89
C THR A 70 9.95 -7.23 4.08
N ILE A 71 11.24 -7.15 4.40
CA ILE A 71 12.25 -8.01 3.77
C ILE A 71 11.87 -9.49 3.90
N ALA A 72 11.44 -9.92 5.09
CA ALA A 72 11.02 -11.30 5.31
C ALA A 72 9.82 -11.72 4.43
N GLN A 73 8.84 -10.82 4.25
CA GLN A 73 7.70 -11.07 3.37
C GLN A 73 8.13 -11.17 1.91
N ARG A 74 8.97 -10.25 1.44
CA ARG A 74 9.50 -10.27 0.07
C ARG A 74 10.23 -11.57 -0.22
N ASP A 75 11.08 -12.02 0.68
CA ASP A 75 11.86 -13.25 0.50
C ASP A 75 10.99 -14.51 0.60
N ALA A 76 9.91 -14.48 1.38
CA ALA A 76 8.91 -15.55 1.40
C ALA A 76 8.15 -15.63 0.07
N LEU A 77 7.71 -14.49 -0.47
CA LEU A 77 7.06 -14.39 -1.79
C LEU A 77 7.96 -14.89 -2.92
N GLN A 78 9.24 -14.54 -2.89
CA GLN A 78 10.21 -15.01 -3.88
C GLN A 78 10.38 -16.52 -3.85
N ARG A 79 10.51 -17.12 -2.66
CA ARG A 79 10.58 -18.58 -2.51
C ARG A 79 9.30 -19.26 -2.98
N GLN A 80 8.13 -18.75 -2.58
CA GLN A 80 6.86 -19.28 -3.03
C GLN A 80 6.69 -19.20 -4.55
N ALA A 81 7.19 -18.14 -5.19
CA ALA A 81 7.18 -18.02 -6.64
C ALA A 81 8.13 -19.03 -7.31
N GLN A 82 9.31 -19.28 -6.73
CA GLN A 82 10.24 -20.31 -7.21
C GLN A 82 9.62 -21.70 -7.10
N ASP A 83 9.08 -22.07 -5.94
CA ASP A 83 8.46 -23.38 -5.71
C ASP A 83 7.28 -23.63 -6.68
N GLN A 84 6.46 -22.60 -6.92
CA GLN A 84 5.37 -22.68 -7.90
C GLN A 84 5.88 -22.87 -9.33
N ASN A 85 6.96 -22.16 -9.70
CA ASN A 85 7.55 -22.31 -11.03
C ASN A 85 8.15 -23.71 -11.22
N GLU A 86 8.81 -24.27 -10.20
CA GLU A 86 9.34 -25.63 -10.24
C GLU A 86 8.22 -26.67 -10.38
N ALA A 87 7.15 -26.52 -9.60
CA ALA A 87 5.97 -27.39 -9.69
C ALA A 87 5.30 -27.34 -11.08
N LEU A 88 5.22 -26.16 -11.69
CA LEU A 88 4.69 -25.99 -13.06
C LEU A 88 5.58 -26.62 -14.13
N LEU A 89 6.89 -26.64 -13.90
CA LEU A 89 7.88 -27.25 -14.81
C LEU A 89 8.03 -28.77 -14.60
N GLY A 90 7.30 -29.36 -13.65
CA GLY A 90 7.21 -30.80 -13.45
C GLY A 90 8.52 -31.47 -13.02
N ARG A 91 9.38 -30.75 -12.31
CA ARG A 91 10.56 -31.33 -11.64
C ARG A 91 10.29 -31.62 -10.18
#